data_AF-A0A1D1Y0E8-F1
#
_entry.id   AF-A0A1D1Y0E8-F1
#
_cell.length_a   1.000
_cell.length_b   1.000
_cell.length_c   1.000
_cell.angle_alpha   90.00
_cell.angle_beta   90.00
_cell.angle_gamma   90.00
#
_symmetry.space_group_name_H-M   'P 1'
#
loop_
_entity.id
_entity.type
_entity.pdbx_description
1 polymer ?
#
loop_
_entity_poly.entity_id
_entity_poly.type
_entity_poly.pdbx_seq_one_letter_code
_entity_poly.pdbx_strand_id
1 'polypeptide(L)'
;NIVKVLHGAQMDVLWLQRDFGVYIVNLFDTFHASNVLDFGKHSLAHLLKHYCGIDADKKYQLADWRLRPLPAEMIKYAREDTHYLLYIYDRMRHELIDR
;
A
#
# COMPACT_ATOMS: atom_id res chain seq x y z
N ASN A 1 3.01 8.00 -19.94
CA ASN A 1 2.59 6.81 -19.15
C ASN A 1 2.81 7.07 -17.67
N ILE A 2 1.79 6.85 -16.81
CA ILE A 2 1.82 7.13 -15.35
C ILE A 2 1.66 5.81 -14.60
N VAL A 3 2.53 5.51 -13.62
CA VAL A 3 2.46 4.31 -12.77
C VAL A 3 1.53 4.57 -11.58
N LYS A 4 0.67 3.60 -11.24
CA LYS A 4 -0.05 3.59 -9.96
C LYS A 4 0.61 2.56 -9.04
N VAL A 5 0.94 2.96 -7.82
CA VAL A 5 1.57 2.06 -6.84
C VAL A 5 0.54 1.72 -5.77
N LEU A 6 0.30 0.43 -5.57
CA LEU A 6 -0.56 -0.10 -4.51
C LEU A 6 0.17 -1.22 -3.76
N HIS A 7 -0.42 -1.67 -2.66
CA HIS A 7 0.04 -2.81 -1.88
C HIS A 7 -1.10 -3.81 -1.70
N GLY A 8 -1.05 -4.95 -2.40
CA GLY A 8 -2.10 -5.96 -2.31
C GLY A 8 -3.42 -5.51 -2.95
N ALA A 9 -3.34 -4.98 -4.17
CA ALA A 9 -4.42 -4.26 -4.87
C ALA A 9 -5.61 -5.11 -5.31
N GLN A 10 -5.59 -6.43 -5.08
CA GLN A 10 -6.57 -7.36 -5.64
C GLN A 10 -8.01 -6.96 -5.31
N MET A 11 -8.28 -6.61 -4.05
CA MET A 11 -9.63 -6.19 -3.62
C MET A 11 -9.92 -4.73 -4.01
N ASP A 12 -8.92 -3.86 -3.95
CA ASP A 12 -9.07 -2.45 -4.34
C ASP A 12 -9.52 -2.29 -5.79
N VAL A 13 -8.92 -3.07 -6.71
CA VAL A 13 -9.30 -3.07 -8.13
C VAL A 13 -10.76 -3.46 -8.31
N LEU A 14 -11.25 -4.46 -7.57
CA LEU A 14 -12.65 -4.88 -7.64
C LEU A 14 -13.61 -3.81 -7.09
N TRP A 15 -13.27 -3.20 -5.95
CA TRP A 15 -14.09 -2.17 -5.32
C TRP A 15 -14.15 -0.89 -6.16
N LEU A 16 -13.02 -0.47 -6.73
CA LEU A 16 -12.94 0.68 -7.62
C LEU A 16 -13.83 0.53 -8.85
N GLN A 17 -13.88 -0.66 -9.45
CA GLN A 17 -14.76 -0.93 -10.58
C GLN A 17 -16.23 -0.96 -10.15
N ARG A 18 -16.54 -1.71 -9.08
CA ARG A 18 -17.92 -1.90 -8.61
C ARG A 18 -18.59 -0.59 -8.17
N ASP A 19 -17.90 0.21 -7.37
CA ASP A 19 -18.51 1.36 -6.70
C ASP A 19 -18.35 2.66 -7.49
N PHE A 20 -17.33 2.75 -8.34
CA PHE A 20 -16.96 4.00 -9.00
C PHE A 20 -16.69 3.89 -10.51
N GLY A 21 -16.75 2.68 -11.11
CA GLY A 21 -16.42 2.49 -12.52
C GLY A 21 -14.96 2.85 -12.86
N VAL A 22 -14.05 2.80 -11.88
CA VAL A 22 -12.64 3.18 -12.03
C VAL A 22 -11.80 1.95 -12.39
N TYR A 23 -10.95 2.10 -13.41
CA TYR A 23 -10.04 1.06 -13.89
C TYR A 23 -8.58 1.51 -13.75
N ILE A 24 -7.69 0.57 -13.46
CA ILE A 24 -6.25 0.82 -13.29
C ILE A 24 -5.48 0.19 -14.45
N VAL A 25 -4.69 1.00 -15.14
CA VAL A 25 -3.73 0.56 -16.18
C VAL A 25 -2.32 0.97 -15.73
N ASN A 26 -1.29 0.15 -15.94
CA ASN A 26 0.08 0.43 -15.47
C ASN A 26 0.19 0.48 -13.93
N LEU A 27 -0.13 -0.65 -13.30
CA LEU A 27 -0.08 -0.88 -11.85
C LEU A 27 1.26 -1.52 -11.46
N PHE A 28 1.89 -1.01 -10.41
CA PHE A 28 2.92 -1.70 -9.66
C PHE A 28 2.38 -2.10 -8.29
N ASP A 29 2.40 -3.40 -7.98
CA ASP A 29 1.95 -3.91 -6.70
C ASP A 29 3.14 -4.35 -5.84
N THR A 30 3.35 -3.64 -4.74
CA THR A 30 4.44 -3.90 -3.80
C THR A 30 4.29 -5.24 -3.05
N PHE A 31 3.07 -5.77 -2.92
CA PHE A 31 2.86 -7.12 -2.37
C PHE A 31 3.48 -8.17 -3.29
N HIS A 32 3.19 -8.10 -4.59
CA HIS A 32 3.77 -9.04 -5.57
C HIS A 32 5.28 -8.84 -5.71
N ALA A 33 5.76 -7.60 -5.72
CA ALA A 33 7.20 -7.32 -5.71
C ALA A 33 7.89 -7.97 -4.51
N SER A 34 7.28 -7.94 -3.31
CA SER A 34 7.86 -8.56 -2.11
C SER A 34 7.90 -10.09 -2.18
N ASN A 35 6.94 -10.70 -2.88
CA ASN A 35 6.96 -12.14 -3.14
C ASN A 35 8.08 -12.50 -4.11
N VAL A 36 8.22 -11.73 -5.20
CA VAL A 36 9.31 -11.95 -6.16
C VAL A 36 10.65 -11.80 -5.46
N LEU A 37 10.85 -10.75 -4.67
CA LEU A 37 12.07 -10.50 -3.87
C LEU A 37 12.29 -11.48 -2.71
N ASP A 38 11.42 -12.46 -2.51
CA ASP A 38 11.55 -13.52 -1.49
C ASP A 38 11.65 -12.99 -0.04
N PHE A 39 10.86 -11.97 0.27
CA PHE A 39 10.81 -11.41 1.62
C PHE A 39 10.11 -12.40 2.57
N GLY A 40 10.59 -12.54 3.81
CA GLY A 40 9.95 -13.44 4.79
C GLY A 40 8.53 -13.03 5.22
N LYS A 41 8.13 -11.78 4.98
CA LYS A 41 6.77 -11.26 5.20
C LYS A 41 6.41 -10.28 4.09
N HIS A 42 5.14 -10.27 3.68
CA HIS A 42 4.67 -9.49 2.52
C HIS A 42 3.70 -8.37 2.87
N SER A 43 3.48 -8.07 4.15
CA SER A 43 2.53 -7.03 4.57
C SER A 43 3.11 -5.62 4.44
N LEU A 44 2.24 -4.62 4.25
CA LEU A 44 2.65 -3.22 4.20
C LEU A 44 3.38 -2.81 5.48
N ALA A 45 2.91 -3.27 6.64
CA ALA A 45 3.57 -3.07 7.93
C ALA A 45 5.01 -3.58 7.95
N HIS A 46 5.29 -4.71 7.29
CA HIS A 46 6.65 -5.22 7.15
C HIS A 46 7.49 -4.32 6.25
N LEU A 47 6.97 -3.91 5.09
CA LEU A 47 7.70 -3.05 4.15
C LEU A 47 7.99 -1.66 4.75
N LEU A 48 7.03 -1.07 5.47
CA LEU A 48 7.22 0.18 6.22
C LEU A 48 8.34 0.06 7.25
N LYS A 49 8.37 -1.05 7.99
CA LYS A 49 9.44 -1.28 8.97
C LYS A 49 10.78 -1.50 8.31
N HIS A 50 10.83 -2.31 7.25
CA HIS A 50 12.04 -2.68 6.55
C HIS A 50 12.71 -1.50 5.83
N TYR A 51 11.94 -0.75 5.04
CA TYR A 51 12.49 0.34 4.21
C TYR A 51 12.51 1.70 4.92
N CYS A 52 11.54 1.96 5.80
CA CYS A 52 11.36 3.28 6.40
C CYS A 52 11.64 3.31 7.92
N GLY A 53 11.82 2.16 8.56
CA GLY A 53 11.97 2.07 10.02
C GLY A 53 10.69 2.35 10.81
N ILE A 54 9.54 2.42 10.14
CA ILE A 54 8.26 2.85 10.71
C ILE A 54 7.45 1.64 11.18
N ASP A 55 6.94 1.71 12.41
CA ASP A 55 5.99 0.73 12.93
C ASP A 55 4.57 1.14 12.58
N ALA A 56 3.89 0.33 11.77
CA ALA A 56 2.50 0.57 11.40
C ALA A 56 1.58 0.39 12.61
N ASP A 57 0.73 1.39 12.86
CA ASP A 57 -0.40 1.22 13.77
C ASP A 57 -1.40 0.23 13.13
N LYS A 58 -2.02 -0.64 13.92
CA LYS A 58 -3.04 -1.61 13.46
C LYS A 58 -4.43 -1.31 14.01
N LYS A 59 -4.56 -0.30 14.85
CA LYS A 59 -5.76 0.00 15.63
C LYS A 59 -6.99 0.29 14.77
N TYR A 60 -6.82 0.86 13.58
CA TYR A 60 -7.93 1.34 12.75
C TYR A 60 -8.26 0.44 11.55
N GLN A 61 -7.62 -0.73 11.43
CA GLN A 61 -7.84 -1.64 10.30
C GLN A 61 -9.31 -2.09 10.17
N LEU A 62 -10.00 -2.28 11.31
CA LEU A 62 -11.40 -2.70 11.38
C LEU A 62 -12.33 -1.60 11.91
N ALA A 63 -11.87 -0.33 11.91
CA ALA A 63 -12.68 0.78 12.39
C ALA A 63 -13.82 1.12 11.40
N ASP A 64 -14.87 1.78 11.89
CA ASP A 64 -15.94 2.30 11.02
C ASP A 64 -15.48 3.58 10.29
N TRP A 65 -15.06 3.42 9.04
CA TRP A 65 -14.58 4.49 8.17
C TRP A 65 -15.67 5.44 7.64
N ARG A 66 -16.94 5.21 8.01
CA ARG A 66 -18.07 6.09 7.65
C ARG A 66 -18.23 7.26 8.63
N LEU A 67 -17.59 7.21 9.79
CA LEU A 67 -17.69 8.25 10.83
C LEU A 67 -17.28 9.63 10.31
N ARG A 68 -18.03 10.68 10.68
CA ARG A 68 -17.69 12.09 10.36
C ARG A 68 -17.93 13.01 11.57
N PRO A 69 -17.03 13.98 11.84
CA PRO A 69 -15.71 14.15 11.21
C PRO A 69 -14.78 12.96 11.53
N LEU A 70 -13.80 12.71 10.66
CA LEU A 70 -12.81 11.66 10.94
C LEU A 70 -11.86 12.13 12.07
N PRO A 71 -11.66 11.31 13.12
CA PRO A 71 -10.66 11.59 14.15
C PRO A 71 -9.25 11.75 13.57
N ALA A 72 -8.43 12.61 14.18
CA ALA A 72 -7.07 12.88 13.73
C ALA A 72 -6.21 11.61 13.60
N GLU A 73 -6.37 10.65 14.51
CA GLU A 73 -5.66 9.37 14.46
C GLU A 73 -6.06 8.50 13.24
N MET A 74 -7.33 8.53 12.83
CA MET A 74 -7.77 7.82 11.62
C MET A 74 -7.24 8.49 10.35
N ILE A 75 -7.15 9.83 10.34
CA ILE A 75 -6.54 10.58 9.24
C ILE A 75 -5.06 10.23 9.13
N LYS A 76 -4.34 10.19 10.26
CA LYS A 76 -2.94 9.80 10.32
C LYS A 76 -2.73 8.37 9.81
N TYR A 77 -3.54 7.43 10.28
CA TYR A 77 -3.52 6.03 9.84
C TYR A 77 -3.72 5.91 8.32
N ALA A 78 -4.80 6.50 7.78
CA ALA A 78 -5.11 6.43 6.36
C ALA A 78 -4.03 7.08 5.47
N ARG A 79 -3.38 8.15 5.97
CA ARG A 79 -2.24 8.77 5.28
C ARG A 79 -1.05 7.81 5.19
N GLU A 80 -0.74 7.09 6.27
CA GLU A 80 0.44 6.23 6.35
C GLU A 80 0.40 5.05 5.38
N ASP A 81 -0.79 4.60 4.94
CA ASP A 81 -0.95 3.57 3.92
C ASP A 81 -0.35 3.95 2.56
N THR A 82 -0.25 5.24 2.24
CA THR A 82 0.22 5.73 0.92
C THR A 82 1.44 6.64 0.99
N HIS A 83 1.64 7.33 2.11
CA HIS A 83 2.67 8.37 2.24
C HIS A 83 4.09 7.89 1.90
N TYR A 84 4.42 6.64 2.23
CA TYR A 84 5.74 6.05 2.01
C TYR A 84 5.81 5.13 0.79
N LEU A 85 4.68 4.87 0.13
CA LEU A 85 4.56 3.77 -0.82
C LEU A 85 5.37 4.03 -2.10
N LEU A 86 5.53 5.29 -2.50
CA LEU A 86 6.37 5.67 -3.64
C LEU A 86 7.86 5.43 -3.37
N TYR A 87 8.33 5.74 -2.15
CA TYR A 87 9.70 5.45 -1.75
C TYR A 87 9.97 3.94 -1.74
N ILE A 88 9.05 3.16 -1.16
CA ILE A 88 9.11 1.69 -1.17
C ILE A 88 9.14 1.16 -2.61
N TYR A 89 8.31 1.70 -3.50
CA TYR A 89 8.33 1.36 -4.92
C TYR A 89 9.70 1.60 -5.56
N ASP A 90 10.32 2.75 -5.36
CA ASP A 90 11.63 3.04 -5.94
C ASP A 90 12.70 2.07 -5.43
N ARG A 91 12.68 1.74 -4.13
CA ARG A 91 13.59 0.75 -3.53
C ARG A 91 13.41 -0.63 -4.15
N MET A 92 12.18 -1.15 -4.13
CA MET A 92 11.86 -2.47 -4.65
C MET A 92 12.09 -2.58 -6.16
N ARG A 93 11.82 -1.52 -6.92
CA ARG A 93 12.07 -1.51 -8.36
C ARG A 93 13.56 -1.67 -8.67
N HIS A 94 14.44 -0.98 -7.94
CA HIS A 94 15.88 -1.16 -8.14
C HIS A 94 16.31 -2.59 -7.75
N GLU A 95 15.84 -3.10 -6.60
CA GLU A 95 16.15 -4.46 -6.16
C GLU A 95 15.65 -5.55 -7.13
N LEU A 96 14.52 -5.31 -7.82
CA LEU A 96 14.01 -6.21 -8.85
C LEU A 96 14.83 -6.18 -10.14
N ILE A 97 15.47 -5.05 -10.46
CA ILE A 97 16.31 -4.89 -11.66
C ILE A 97 17.69 -5.50 -11.45
N ASP A 98 18.24 -5.40 -10.24
CA ASP A 98 19.58 -5.88 -9.90
C ASP A 98 19.66 -7.41 -9.74
N ARG A 99 18.52 -8.10 -9.83
CA ARG A 99 18.40 -9.55 -9.71
C ARG A 99 18.52 -10.25 -11.05
#